data_AF-A0AAD4MCW6-F1
#
_entry.id   AF-A0AAD4MCW6-F1
#
_cell.length_a   1.000
_cell.length_b   1.000
_cell.length_c   1.000
_cell.angle_alpha   90.00
_cell.angle_beta   90.00
_cell.angle_gamma   90.00
#
_symmetry.space_group_name_H-M   'P 1'
#
loop_
_entity.id
_entity.type
_entity.pdbx_description
1 polymer ?
#
loop_
_entity_poly.entity_id
_entity_poly.type
_entity_poly.pdbx_seq_one_letter_code
_entity_poly.pdbx_strand_id
1 'polypeptide(L)'
;MSSGTFNLTPEQLALREARRSKKQKAATNPAMASPEAPSTSLVNLDKGQIVSRSWSTIRIRNPNASQPVRIMTWNLLAQCLVRRELFPNSDCLKSTQREHMLFREILSADADILCLQEVDRLEKLIPVLEKANYGHIYAAGLMKKHGCLVGFRKGSFQVRKHFFRTKNVANVVALEKVGHPGEGYVVATTHLFWHPSYAYERTRQAGILLREVVEYREKSGLLAWPCFLAGDFNFHPGEPGYALLTGDTLTPVQEQLLSHSRVVHVSVDQSVPLTNPAPTNEDENGGVETDPDKVRGFWKGSLAQSLAVANGLGYPLINEVRMSLNGQATRTTGRRF
;
A
#
# COMPACT_ATOMS: atom_id res chain seq x y z
N MET A 1 -15.90 -33.59 1.00
CA MET A 1 -16.82 -32.54 0.54
C MET A 1 -16.36 -32.12 -0.84
N SER A 2 -17.19 -32.29 -1.87
CA SER A 2 -16.75 -32.18 -3.27
C SER A 2 -16.46 -30.72 -3.65
N SER A 3 -15.40 -30.49 -4.42
CA SER A 3 -15.09 -29.20 -5.01
C SER A 3 -16.20 -28.82 -6.00
N GLY A 4 -16.92 -27.74 -5.69
CA GLY A 4 -17.92 -27.19 -6.60
C GLY A 4 -17.22 -26.58 -7.82
N THR A 5 -17.30 -27.28 -8.95
CA THR A 5 -16.87 -26.76 -10.25
C THR A 5 -17.70 -25.52 -10.58
N PHE A 6 -17.03 -24.35 -10.70
CA PHE A 6 -17.68 -23.12 -11.10
C PHE A 6 -18.11 -23.22 -12.57
N ASN A 7 -19.40 -23.51 -12.80
CA ASN A 7 -19.98 -23.60 -14.12
C ASN A 7 -20.42 -22.21 -14.59
N LEU A 8 -19.86 -21.76 -15.73
CA LEU A 8 -20.20 -20.49 -16.36
C LEU A 8 -21.70 -20.47 -16.72
N THR A 9 -22.35 -19.32 -16.55
CA THR A 9 -23.76 -19.16 -16.95
C THR A 9 -23.90 -19.23 -18.48
N PRO A 10 -25.08 -19.60 -19.02
CA PRO A 10 -25.33 -19.60 -20.47
C PRO A 10 -25.02 -18.26 -21.14
N GLU A 11 -25.26 -17.15 -20.43
CA GLU A 11 -24.94 -15.80 -20.88
C GLU A 11 -23.41 -15.56 -20.98
N GLN A 12 -22.65 -16.04 -20.00
CA GLN A 12 -21.18 -15.97 -20.00
C GLN A 12 -20.55 -16.85 -21.10
N LEU A 13 -21.16 -18.00 -21.40
CA LEU A 13 -20.76 -18.87 -22.51
C LEU A 13 -21.02 -18.22 -23.87
N ALA A 14 -22.21 -17.64 -24.06
CA ALA A 14 -22.55 -16.90 -25.27
C ALA A 14 -21.63 -15.70 -25.49
N LEU A 15 -21.30 -14.95 -24.43
CA LEU A 15 -20.36 -13.83 -24.50
C LEU A 15 -18.94 -14.29 -24.88
N ARG A 16 -18.52 -15.48 -24.41
CA ARG A 16 -17.23 -16.09 -24.74
C ARG A 16 -17.17 -16.54 -26.20
N GLU A 17 -18.23 -17.14 -26.72
CA GLU A 17 -18.32 -17.55 -28.12
C GLU A 17 -18.34 -16.34 -29.05
N ALA A 18 -19.13 -15.30 -28.73
CA ALA A 18 -19.15 -14.05 -29.48
C ALA A 18 -17.75 -13.38 -29.54
N ARG A 19 -17.01 -13.38 -28.41
CA ARG A 19 -15.62 -12.89 -28.35
C ARG A 19 -14.68 -13.75 -29.21
N ARG A 20 -14.85 -15.08 -29.24
CA ARG A 20 -14.05 -16.01 -30.07
C ARG A 20 -14.30 -15.79 -31.55
N SER A 21 -15.56 -15.65 -31.97
CA SER A 21 -15.95 -15.37 -33.35
C SER A 21 -15.46 -13.98 -33.80
N LYS A 22 -15.52 -12.95 -32.94
CA LYS A 22 -14.98 -11.62 -33.24
C LYS A 22 -13.46 -11.66 -33.45
N LYS A 23 -12.73 -12.47 -32.66
CA LYS A 23 -11.29 -12.65 -32.78
C LYS A 23 -10.90 -13.43 -34.04
N GLN A 24 -11.67 -14.44 -34.44
CA GLN A 24 -11.50 -15.15 -35.71
C GLN A 24 -11.73 -14.23 -36.92
N LYS A 25 -12.81 -13.41 -36.89
CA LYS A 25 -13.09 -12.44 -37.95
C LYS A 25 -12.00 -11.37 -38.08
N ALA A 26 -11.42 -10.91 -36.98
CA ALA A 26 -10.31 -9.97 -36.97
C ALA A 26 -8.99 -10.58 -37.48
N ALA A 27 -8.78 -11.89 -37.30
CA ALA A 27 -7.60 -12.60 -37.81
C ALA A 27 -7.65 -12.83 -39.34
N THR A 28 -8.85 -12.93 -39.92
CA THR A 28 -9.05 -13.17 -41.36
C THR A 28 -9.10 -11.91 -42.21
N ASN A 29 -9.17 -10.71 -41.61
CA ASN A 29 -9.24 -9.45 -42.38
C ASN A 29 -8.43 -8.33 -41.71
N PRO A 30 -7.10 -8.29 -41.88
CA PRO A 30 -6.23 -7.25 -41.30
C PRO A 30 -6.42 -5.85 -41.91
N ALA A 31 -7.23 -5.70 -42.96
CA ALA A 31 -7.45 -4.45 -43.69
C ALA A 31 -8.51 -3.49 -43.09
N MET A 32 -9.10 -3.81 -41.92
CA MET A 32 -10.01 -2.92 -41.19
C MET A 32 -9.32 -2.08 -40.09
N ALA A 33 -8.00 -2.00 -40.08
CA ALA A 33 -7.27 -1.01 -39.30
C ALA A 33 -7.16 0.27 -40.15
N SER A 34 -8.05 1.22 -39.92
CA SER A 34 -7.94 2.58 -40.47
C SER A 34 -6.54 3.15 -40.20
N PRO A 35 -5.93 3.89 -41.14
CA PRO A 35 -4.71 4.63 -40.86
C PRO A 35 -5.07 5.86 -40.03
N GLU A 36 -5.39 5.66 -38.75
CA GLU A 36 -5.46 6.77 -37.81
C GLU A 36 -4.03 7.31 -37.63
N ALA A 37 -3.86 8.60 -37.90
CA ALA A 37 -2.63 9.32 -37.60
C ALA A 37 -2.15 8.97 -36.19
N PRO A 38 -0.84 8.83 -35.94
CA PRO A 38 -0.34 8.38 -34.65
C PRO A 38 -0.89 9.28 -33.54
N SER A 39 -1.83 8.74 -32.76
CA SER A 39 -2.40 9.41 -31.60
C SER A 39 -1.23 9.82 -30.73
N THR A 40 -1.00 11.13 -30.59
CA THR A 40 0.03 11.64 -29.70
C THR A 40 -0.28 11.23 -28.25
N SER A 41 -1.54 10.96 -27.90
CA SER A 41 -1.95 10.49 -26.57
C SER A 41 -1.55 9.03 -26.30
N LEU A 42 -0.83 8.79 -25.20
CA LEU A 42 -0.53 7.45 -24.68
C LEU A 42 -1.73 6.82 -23.95
N VAL A 43 -2.79 7.60 -23.71
CA VAL A 43 -4.02 7.16 -23.06
C VAL A 43 -5.14 7.17 -24.08
N ASN A 44 -5.72 6.00 -24.34
CA ASN A 44 -6.91 5.87 -25.15
C ASN A 44 -8.13 6.28 -24.31
N LEU A 45 -8.78 7.39 -24.66
CA LEU A 45 -9.87 7.99 -23.87
C LEU A 45 -11.15 7.17 -23.94
N ASP A 46 -11.41 6.48 -25.05
CA ASP A 46 -12.59 5.63 -25.23
C ASP A 46 -12.52 4.37 -24.37
N LYS A 47 -11.32 3.79 -24.24
CA LYS A 47 -11.05 2.64 -23.37
C LYS A 47 -10.83 3.03 -21.92
N GLY A 48 -10.42 4.27 -21.67
CA GLY A 48 -10.18 4.81 -20.34
C GLY A 48 -11.41 5.51 -19.79
N GLN A 49 -12.60 4.93 -19.81
CA GLN A 49 -13.75 5.57 -19.16
C GLN A 49 -13.60 5.49 -17.64
N ILE A 50 -13.68 6.64 -16.96
CA ILE A 50 -13.63 6.73 -15.49
C ILE A 50 -14.88 7.43 -14.98
N VAL A 51 -15.24 7.16 -13.73
CA VAL A 51 -16.34 7.83 -13.05
C VAL A 51 -15.83 9.14 -12.45
N SER A 52 -16.48 10.25 -12.79
CA SER A 52 -16.14 11.54 -12.18
C SER A 52 -16.50 11.55 -10.70
N ARG A 53 -15.61 12.09 -9.87
CA ARG A 53 -15.79 12.21 -8.42
C ARG A 53 -15.78 13.69 -8.03
N SER A 54 -16.71 14.10 -7.19
CA SER A 54 -16.80 15.49 -6.72
C SER A 54 -15.77 15.78 -5.63
N TRP A 55 -15.18 16.98 -5.69
CA TRP A 55 -14.34 17.48 -4.61
C TRP A 55 -15.21 17.96 -3.45
N SER A 56 -14.89 17.49 -2.24
CA SER A 56 -15.47 18.01 -1.00
C SER A 56 -14.52 19.00 -0.34
N THR A 57 -15.03 20.18 0.03
CA THR A 57 -14.24 21.21 0.73
C THR A 57 -14.47 21.10 2.23
N ILE A 58 -13.44 20.74 3.00
CA ILE A 58 -13.53 20.55 4.45
C ILE A 58 -13.18 21.84 5.22
N ARG A 59 -12.25 22.66 4.71
CA ARG A 59 -11.87 23.95 5.30
C ARG A 59 -11.64 24.99 4.20
N ILE A 60 -12.02 26.23 4.48
CA ILE A 60 -11.74 27.37 3.60
C ILE A 60 -10.25 27.67 3.67
N ARG A 61 -9.61 27.84 2.51
CA ARG A 61 -8.18 28.13 2.43
C ARG A 61 -7.85 29.42 3.16
N ASN A 62 -6.78 29.40 3.95
CA ASN A 62 -6.14 30.63 4.36
C ASN A 62 -5.50 31.26 3.10
N PRO A 63 -5.91 32.46 2.66
CA PRO A 63 -5.36 33.10 1.47
C PRO A 63 -3.86 33.42 1.60
N ASN A 64 -3.33 33.45 2.83
CA ASN A 64 -1.91 33.69 3.11
C ASN A 64 -1.08 32.40 3.27
N ALA A 65 -1.68 31.22 3.07
CA ALA A 65 -0.95 29.96 3.13
C ALA A 65 -0.06 29.76 1.90
N SER A 66 1.02 28.98 2.07
CA SER A 66 1.85 28.53 0.95
C SER A 66 1.02 27.75 -0.09
N GLN A 67 1.58 27.61 -1.30
CA GLN A 67 0.88 26.91 -2.37
C GLN A 67 0.40 25.51 -1.91
N PRO A 68 -0.85 25.14 -2.22
CA PRO A 68 -1.39 23.84 -1.86
C PRO A 68 -0.63 22.75 -2.60
N VAL A 69 -0.44 21.61 -1.93
CA VAL A 69 0.08 20.38 -2.55
C VAL A 69 -1.05 19.38 -2.68
N ARG A 70 -1.23 18.80 -3.87
CA ARG A 70 -2.21 17.75 -4.15
C ARG A 70 -1.52 16.39 -4.11
N ILE A 71 -2.00 15.48 -3.27
CA ILE A 71 -1.44 14.13 -3.12
C ILE A 71 -2.51 13.10 -3.47
N MET A 72 -2.16 12.16 -4.34
CA MET A 72 -3.00 10.98 -4.65
C MET A 72 -2.35 9.75 -4.04
N THR A 73 -3.14 8.91 -3.36
CA THR A 73 -2.73 7.56 -2.98
C THR A 73 -3.63 6.54 -3.65
N TRP A 74 -3.06 5.51 -4.28
CA TRP A 74 -3.87 4.52 -4.99
C TRP A 74 -3.17 3.17 -5.18
N ASN A 75 -3.85 2.10 -4.76
CA ASN A 75 -3.46 0.72 -5.06
C ASN A 75 -4.00 0.33 -6.46
N LEU A 76 -3.10 -0.03 -7.37
CA LEU A 76 -3.42 -0.27 -8.79
C LEU A 76 -3.95 -1.67 -9.10
N LEU A 77 -3.91 -2.59 -8.13
CA LEU A 77 -4.13 -4.02 -8.34
C LEU A 77 -3.19 -4.60 -9.42
N ALA A 78 -2.03 -5.08 -9.00
CA ALA A 78 -1.03 -5.63 -9.91
C ALA A 78 -1.62 -6.81 -10.70
N GLN A 79 -1.31 -6.92 -11.99
CA GLN A 79 -1.78 -8.05 -12.79
C GLN A 79 -1.37 -9.40 -12.22
N CYS A 80 -0.16 -9.48 -11.65
CA CYS A 80 0.34 -10.69 -11.02
C CYS A 80 -0.41 -11.11 -9.74
N LEU A 81 -1.23 -10.22 -9.16
CA LEU A 81 -2.05 -10.50 -7.97
C LEU A 81 -3.52 -10.80 -8.31
N VAL A 82 -3.93 -10.60 -9.56
CA VAL A 82 -5.31 -10.87 -9.99
C VAL A 82 -5.60 -12.37 -9.96
N ARG A 83 -6.51 -12.77 -9.07
CA ARG A 83 -7.09 -14.12 -9.00
C ARG A 83 -8.56 -14.06 -9.40
N ARG A 84 -8.99 -14.86 -10.38
CA ARG A 84 -10.36 -14.77 -10.94
C ARG A 84 -11.42 -15.09 -9.90
N GLU A 85 -11.08 -15.96 -8.96
CA GLU A 85 -11.93 -16.44 -7.88
C GLU A 85 -12.31 -15.31 -6.92
N LEU A 86 -11.44 -14.29 -6.77
CA LEU A 86 -11.71 -13.09 -5.97
C LEU A 86 -12.61 -12.08 -6.70
N PHE A 87 -12.78 -12.23 -8.01
CA PHE A 87 -13.55 -11.30 -8.85
C PHE A 87 -14.54 -12.05 -9.77
N PRO A 88 -15.46 -12.88 -9.21
CA PRO A 88 -16.29 -13.80 -10.00
C PRO A 88 -17.21 -13.11 -11.01
N ASN A 89 -17.56 -11.84 -10.75
CA ASN A 89 -18.45 -11.04 -11.60
C ASN A 89 -17.72 -10.03 -12.49
N SER A 90 -16.38 -9.99 -12.47
CA SER A 90 -15.62 -9.04 -13.26
C SER A 90 -15.29 -9.60 -14.63
N ASP A 91 -15.58 -8.83 -15.68
CA ASP A 91 -15.20 -9.17 -17.05
C ASP A 91 -13.97 -8.39 -17.56
N CYS A 92 -13.34 -7.60 -16.67
CA CYS A 92 -12.30 -6.61 -16.98
C CYS A 92 -10.98 -6.84 -16.21
N LEU A 93 -10.59 -8.10 -16.02
CA LEU A 93 -9.44 -8.47 -15.17
C LEU A 93 -8.06 -8.40 -15.84
N LYS A 94 -7.99 -8.37 -17.17
CA LYS A 94 -6.70 -8.35 -17.89
C LYS A 94 -6.13 -6.93 -17.95
N SER A 95 -4.81 -6.81 -17.90
CA SER A 95 -4.17 -5.49 -17.88
C SER A 95 -4.51 -4.64 -19.09
N THR A 96 -4.66 -5.24 -20.27
CA THR A 96 -5.04 -4.53 -21.51
C THR A 96 -6.46 -3.96 -21.46
N GLN A 97 -7.32 -4.48 -20.59
CA GLN A 97 -8.66 -3.94 -20.34
C GLN A 97 -8.62 -2.82 -19.30
N ARG A 98 -7.71 -2.90 -18.32
CA ARG A 98 -7.64 -1.95 -17.18
C ARG A 98 -6.75 -0.76 -17.44
N GLU A 99 -5.66 -0.92 -18.20
CA GLU A 99 -4.53 0.04 -18.21
C GLU A 99 -4.94 1.45 -18.59
N HIS A 100 -5.80 1.64 -19.60
CA HIS A 100 -6.21 2.98 -19.99
C HIS A 100 -7.13 3.65 -18.97
N MET A 101 -7.93 2.88 -18.22
CA MET A 101 -8.72 3.42 -17.10
C MET A 101 -7.79 3.82 -15.95
N LEU A 102 -6.80 2.98 -15.61
CA LEU A 102 -5.80 3.28 -14.59
C LEU A 102 -5.01 4.55 -14.94
N PHE A 103 -4.54 4.66 -16.19
CA PHE A 103 -3.79 5.83 -16.64
C PHE A 103 -4.63 7.09 -16.59
N ARG A 104 -5.88 7.05 -17.05
CA ARG A 104 -6.75 8.23 -17.01
C ARG A 104 -7.08 8.62 -15.57
N GLU A 105 -7.33 7.67 -14.68
CA GLU A 105 -7.59 7.95 -13.27
C GLU A 105 -6.42 8.69 -12.64
N ILE A 106 -5.20 8.18 -12.81
CA ILE A 106 -3.95 8.81 -12.31
C ILE A 106 -3.79 10.23 -12.86
N LEU A 107 -3.96 10.43 -14.16
CA LEU A 107 -3.76 11.74 -14.78
C LEU A 107 -4.89 12.74 -14.45
N SER A 108 -6.13 12.26 -14.32
CA SER A 108 -7.29 13.10 -14.01
C SER A 108 -7.27 13.67 -12.59
N ALA A 109 -6.59 12.99 -11.66
CA ALA A 109 -6.36 13.50 -10.33
C ALA A 109 -5.47 14.75 -10.31
N ASP A 110 -4.68 14.97 -11.37
CA ASP A 110 -3.78 16.12 -11.53
C ASP A 110 -2.88 16.34 -10.30
N ALA A 111 -2.45 15.27 -9.64
CA ALA A 111 -1.72 15.37 -8.38
C ALA A 111 -0.33 16.01 -8.56
N ASP A 112 0.17 16.63 -7.51
CA ASP A 112 1.57 17.04 -7.45
C ASP A 112 2.47 15.86 -7.09
N ILE A 113 1.94 14.96 -6.25
CA ILE A 113 2.62 13.79 -5.71
C ILE A 113 1.69 12.58 -5.83
N LEU A 114 2.21 11.49 -6.37
CA LEU A 114 1.53 10.20 -6.51
C LEU A 114 2.15 9.19 -5.54
N CYS A 115 1.33 8.48 -4.77
CA CYS A 115 1.71 7.37 -3.91
C CYS A 115 0.98 6.12 -4.40
N LEU A 116 1.64 5.29 -5.21
CA LEU A 116 1.02 4.15 -5.86
C LEU A 116 1.49 2.84 -5.25
N GLN A 117 0.56 1.89 -5.03
CA GLN A 117 0.83 0.55 -4.53
C GLN A 117 0.46 -0.50 -5.57
N GLU A 118 1.01 -1.71 -5.41
CA GLU A 118 0.85 -2.81 -6.37
C GLU A 118 1.17 -2.40 -7.82
N VAL A 119 2.20 -1.57 -7.96
CA VAL A 119 2.65 -1.12 -9.27
C VAL A 119 3.43 -2.24 -9.92
N ASP A 120 2.93 -2.76 -11.03
CA ASP A 120 3.65 -3.59 -11.96
C ASP A 120 3.69 -2.93 -13.35
N ARG A 121 4.25 -3.62 -14.34
CA ARG A 121 4.25 -3.18 -15.75
C ARG A 121 4.77 -1.75 -15.96
N LEU A 122 5.90 -1.43 -15.34
CA LEU A 122 6.54 -0.12 -15.42
C LEU A 122 6.80 0.32 -16.88
N GLU A 123 7.05 -0.64 -17.78
CA GLU A 123 7.23 -0.38 -19.21
C GLU A 123 6.02 0.27 -19.89
N LYS A 124 4.86 0.30 -19.23
CA LYS A 124 3.62 0.90 -19.72
C LYS A 124 3.23 2.14 -18.94
N LEU A 125 3.40 2.12 -17.61
CA LEU A 125 3.05 3.24 -16.74
C LEU A 125 4.06 4.39 -16.85
N ILE A 126 5.36 4.11 -16.90
CA ILE A 126 6.39 5.17 -16.87
C ILE A 126 6.31 6.12 -18.07
N PRO A 127 6.14 5.66 -19.33
CA PRO A 127 5.98 6.58 -20.46
C PRO A 127 4.78 7.53 -20.31
N VAL A 128 3.69 7.05 -19.70
CA VAL A 128 2.49 7.87 -19.44
C VAL A 128 2.81 8.96 -18.41
N LEU A 129 3.48 8.60 -17.31
CA LEU A 129 3.88 9.53 -16.27
C LEU A 129 4.88 10.58 -16.78
N GLU A 130 5.89 10.15 -17.54
CA GLU A 130 6.90 11.04 -18.12
C GLU A 130 6.30 12.03 -19.10
N LYS A 131 5.37 11.56 -19.95
CA LYS A 131 4.63 12.44 -20.87
C LYS A 131 3.78 13.47 -20.11
N ALA A 132 3.29 13.11 -18.93
CA ALA A 132 2.59 14.03 -18.02
C ALA A 132 3.53 14.83 -17.10
N ASN A 133 4.84 14.83 -17.38
CA ASN A 133 5.88 15.57 -16.65
C ASN A 133 6.07 15.15 -15.18
N TYR A 134 5.87 13.86 -14.88
CA TYR A 134 6.22 13.30 -13.58
C TYR A 134 7.59 12.63 -13.60
N GLY A 135 8.39 12.86 -12.55
CA GLY A 135 9.47 11.98 -12.13
C GLY A 135 8.91 10.88 -11.22
N HIS A 136 9.70 9.83 -10.98
CA HIS A 136 9.27 8.73 -10.14
C HIS A 136 10.44 8.06 -9.40
N ILE A 137 10.14 7.48 -8.25
CA ILE A 137 10.98 6.52 -7.53
C ILE A 137 10.15 5.27 -7.28
N TYR A 138 10.56 4.14 -7.87
CA TYR A 138 9.91 2.85 -7.68
C TYR A 138 10.76 1.96 -6.77
N ALA A 139 10.12 1.21 -5.89
CA ALA A 139 10.78 0.20 -5.09
C ALA A 139 9.91 -1.05 -4.92
N ALA A 140 10.55 -2.22 -4.98
CA ALA A 140 9.92 -3.52 -4.78
C ALA A 140 10.81 -4.42 -3.94
N GLY A 141 10.19 -5.38 -3.23
CA GLY A 141 10.94 -6.45 -2.59
C GLY A 141 11.65 -7.32 -3.63
N LEU A 142 12.81 -7.89 -3.26
CA LEU A 142 13.71 -8.61 -4.19
C LEU A 142 13.01 -9.68 -5.05
N MET A 143 11.98 -10.33 -4.52
CA MET A 143 11.23 -11.40 -5.19
C MET A 143 9.81 -10.97 -5.63
N LYS A 144 9.42 -9.70 -5.40
CA LYS A 144 8.09 -9.22 -5.73
C LYS A 144 8.04 -8.73 -7.18
N LYS A 145 6.98 -9.12 -7.90
CA LYS A 145 6.70 -8.67 -9.28
C LYS A 145 6.01 -7.31 -9.34
N HIS A 146 5.68 -6.74 -8.18
CA HIS A 146 5.03 -5.45 -8.01
C HIS A 146 5.65 -4.72 -6.82
N GLY A 147 5.42 -3.41 -6.74
CA GLY A 147 6.04 -2.57 -5.72
C GLY A 147 5.23 -1.32 -5.43
N CYS A 148 5.89 -0.34 -4.81
CA CYS A 148 5.33 0.98 -4.57
C CYS A 148 6.11 2.03 -5.37
N LEU A 149 5.40 3.05 -5.87
CA LEU A 149 5.95 4.15 -6.64
C LEU A 149 5.59 5.47 -5.99
N VAL A 150 6.57 6.34 -5.79
CA VAL A 150 6.35 7.77 -5.52
C VAL A 150 6.57 8.53 -6.83
N GLY A 151 5.52 9.15 -7.36
CA GLY A 151 5.59 10.05 -8.51
C GLY A 151 5.54 11.50 -8.06
N PHE A 152 6.17 12.42 -8.78
CA PHE A 152 6.18 13.84 -8.44
C PHE A 152 6.33 14.72 -9.68
N ARG A 153 5.70 15.91 -9.70
CA ARG A 153 5.83 16.86 -10.81
C ARG A 153 7.26 17.39 -10.90
N LYS A 154 7.95 17.15 -12.03
CA LYS A 154 9.37 17.57 -12.21
C LYS A 154 9.57 19.09 -12.15
N GLY A 155 8.54 19.86 -12.52
CA GLY A 155 8.57 21.32 -12.42
C GLY A 155 8.37 21.87 -11.00
N SER A 156 7.83 21.06 -10.09
CA SER A 156 7.52 21.47 -8.71
C SER A 156 8.49 20.86 -7.70
N PHE A 157 9.01 19.66 -7.98
CA PHE A 157 9.83 18.90 -7.04
C PHE A 157 11.04 18.23 -7.69
N GLN A 158 12.11 18.12 -6.90
CA GLN A 158 13.28 17.31 -7.18
C GLN A 158 13.56 16.35 -6.02
N VAL A 159 14.14 15.18 -6.30
CA VAL A 159 14.52 14.22 -5.27
C VAL A 159 15.79 14.69 -4.60
N ARG A 160 15.73 14.97 -3.30
CA ARG A 160 16.91 15.27 -2.49
C ARG A 160 17.57 14.01 -1.98
N LYS A 161 16.77 13.05 -1.52
CA LYS A 161 17.23 11.76 -1.00
C LYS A 161 16.06 10.77 -1.08
N HIS A 162 16.38 9.48 -1.14
CA HIS A 162 15.37 8.41 -1.05
C HIS A 162 15.88 7.31 -0.12
N PHE A 163 14.96 6.56 0.45
CA PHE A 163 15.21 5.43 1.34
C PHE A 163 14.16 4.36 1.10
N PHE A 164 14.62 3.11 0.99
CA PHE A 164 13.79 1.95 0.73
C PHE A 164 13.99 0.89 1.81
N ARG A 165 12.89 0.29 2.29
CA ARG A 165 12.92 -0.81 3.27
C ARG A 165 12.24 -2.08 2.73
N THR A 166 12.89 -3.22 2.92
CA THR A 166 12.48 -4.52 2.37
C THR A 166 11.48 -5.29 3.25
N LYS A 167 10.96 -6.39 2.71
CA LYS A 167 9.93 -7.33 3.21
C LYS A 167 8.47 -6.83 3.17
N ASN A 168 8.18 -5.59 3.57
CA ASN A 168 6.86 -4.95 3.37
C ASN A 168 7.10 -3.52 2.90
N VAL A 169 7.11 -3.37 1.57
CA VAL A 169 7.66 -2.24 0.82
C VAL A 169 7.26 -0.90 1.45
N ALA A 170 8.23 -0.21 2.03
CA ALA A 170 8.14 1.19 2.38
C ALA A 170 9.09 1.96 1.45
N ASN A 171 8.53 2.88 0.68
CA ASN A 171 9.28 3.76 -0.21
C ASN A 171 9.17 5.18 0.34
N VAL A 172 10.28 5.72 0.85
CA VAL A 172 10.36 7.02 1.51
C VAL A 172 11.23 7.94 0.66
N VAL A 173 10.71 9.09 0.27
CA VAL A 173 11.38 10.05 -0.63
C VAL A 173 11.31 11.45 -0.02
N ALA A 174 12.46 12.11 0.08
CA ALA A 174 12.54 13.53 0.37
C ALA A 174 12.45 14.33 -0.95
N LEU A 175 11.36 15.06 -1.11
CA LEU A 175 11.06 15.90 -2.27
C LEU A 175 11.29 17.37 -1.92
N GLU A 176 12.32 17.98 -2.50
CA GLU A 176 12.61 19.41 -2.36
C GLU A 176 11.82 20.20 -3.41
N LYS A 177 11.28 21.35 -3.03
CA LYS A 177 10.60 22.24 -3.97
C LYS A 177 11.60 22.88 -4.92
N VAL A 178 11.32 22.85 -6.22
CA VAL A 178 12.13 23.54 -7.22
C VAL A 178 12.03 25.05 -6.99
N GLY A 179 13.17 25.73 -6.95
CA GLY A 179 13.25 27.19 -6.72
C GLY A 179 13.14 27.61 -5.25
N HIS A 180 12.92 26.68 -4.31
CA HIS A 180 12.83 26.97 -2.87
C HIS A 180 13.74 26.02 -2.06
N PRO A 181 15.07 26.23 -2.10
CA PRO A 181 16.03 25.37 -1.39
C PRO A 181 15.71 25.28 0.11
N GLY A 182 15.74 24.08 0.66
CA GLY A 182 15.42 23.86 2.07
C GLY A 182 13.92 23.80 2.40
N GLU A 183 13.02 23.99 1.43
CA GLU A 183 11.61 23.67 1.57
C GLU A 183 11.27 22.37 0.84
N GLY A 184 10.48 21.50 1.46
CA GLY A 184 10.11 20.24 0.84
C GLY A 184 9.21 19.39 1.71
N TYR A 185 9.04 18.14 1.29
CA TYR A 185 8.20 17.14 1.94
C TYR A 185 8.95 15.82 2.06
N VAL A 186 8.74 15.09 3.16
CA VAL A 186 9.10 13.67 3.24
C VAL A 186 7.85 12.88 2.94
N VAL A 187 7.86 12.11 1.85
CA VAL A 187 6.71 11.33 1.41
C VAL A 187 7.03 9.86 1.54
N ALA A 188 6.16 9.13 2.22
CA ALA A 188 6.26 7.70 2.36
C ALA A 188 5.01 7.03 1.78
N THR A 189 5.23 6.02 0.94
CA THR A 189 4.16 5.11 0.48
C THR A 189 4.46 3.69 0.93
N THR A 190 3.43 2.95 1.32
CA THR A 190 3.56 1.55 1.73
C THR A 190 2.41 0.66 1.24
N HIS A 191 2.64 -0.65 1.26
CA HIS A 191 1.59 -1.66 1.18
C HIS A 191 1.85 -2.70 2.29
N LEU A 192 1.08 -2.62 3.38
CA LEU A 192 1.25 -3.47 4.56
C LEU A 192 0.67 -4.87 4.34
N PHE A 193 1.00 -5.79 5.24
CA PHE A 193 0.55 -7.18 5.17
C PHE A 193 -0.98 -7.32 5.10
N TRP A 194 -1.48 -8.12 4.17
CA TRP A 194 -2.90 -8.12 3.82
C TRP A 194 -3.78 -9.03 4.71
N HIS A 195 -3.23 -10.10 5.28
CA HIS A 195 -4.07 -11.18 5.80
C HIS A 195 -4.88 -10.75 7.03
N PRO A 196 -6.23 -10.85 7.01
CA PRO A 196 -7.12 -10.21 7.98
C PRO A 196 -6.84 -10.61 9.44
N SER A 197 -6.51 -11.88 9.68
CA SER A 197 -6.21 -12.42 11.02
C SER A 197 -4.95 -11.88 11.69
N TYR A 198 -4.09 -11.13 11.00
CA TYR A 198 -2.79 -10.69 11.53
C TYR A 198 -2.72 -9.18 11.79
N ALA A 199 -3.70 -8.66 12.52
CA ALA A 199 -3.74 -7.25 12.94
C ALA A 199 -2.47 -6.80 13.68
N TYR A 200 -1.87 -7.67 14.50
CA TYR A 200 -0.60 -7.41 15.15
C TYR A 200 0.53 -7.12 14.17
N GLU A 201 0.67 -7.93 13.11
CA GLU A 201 1.75 -7.75 12.14
C GLU A 201 1.55 -6.48 11.32
N ARG A 202 0.33 -6.16 10.90
CA ARG A 202 0.01 -4.86 10.27
C ARG A 202 0.35 -3.69 11.17
N THR A 203 -0.11 -3.73 12.42
CA THR A 203 0.15 -2.68 13.42
C THR A 203 1.64 -2.51 13.68
N ARG A 204 2.38 -3.62 13.77
CA ARG A 204 3.83 -3.64 13.90
C ARG A 204 4.53 -3.01 12.70
N GLN A 205 4.11 -3.35 11.49
CA GLN A 205 4.69 -2.75 10.28
C GLN A 205 4.42 -1.24 10.21
N ALA A 206 3.21 -0.80 10.57
CA ALA A 206 2.87 0.62 10.65
C ALA A 206 3.75 1.38 11.67
N GLY A 207 3.95 0.81 12.87
CA GLY A 207 4.82 1.40 13.89
C GLY A 207 6.29 1.48 13.45
N ILE A 208 6.78 0.43 12.78
CA ILE A 208 8.12 0.45 12.18
C ILE A 208 8.19 1.55 11.11
N LEU A 209 7.24 1.59 10.19
CA LEU A 209 7.19 2.60 9.14
C LEU A 209 7.27 4.03 9.70
N LEU A 210 6.44 4.35 10.71
CA LEU A 210 6.45 5.66 11.34
C LEU A 210 7.83 5.98 11.95
N ARG A 211 8.39 5.05 12.73
CA ARG A 211 9.73 5.20 13.33
C ARG A 211 10.79 5.48 12.27
N GLU A 212 10.81 4.72 11.18
CA GLU A 212 11.80 4.88 10.12
C GLU A 212 11.64 6.19 9.35
N VAL A 213 10.41 6.67 9.14
CA VAL A 213 10.17 7.97 8.50
C VAL A 213 10.68 9.11 9.40
N VAL A 214 10.42 9.04 10.70
CA VAL A 214 10.92 10.03 11.68
C VAL A 214 12.45 10.00 11.74
N GLU A 215 13.05 8.82 11.90
CA GLU A 215 14.51 8.68 11.92
C GLU A 215 15.15 9.15 10.61
N TYR A 216 14.55 8.84 9.45
CA TYR A 216 15.04 9.27 8.14
C TYR A 216 15.02 10.79 8.01
N ARG A 217 13.92 11.43 8.43
CA ARG A 217 13.75 12.89 8.45
C ARG A 217 14.82 13.55 9.32
N GLU A 218 15.06 13.02 10.51
CA GLU A 218 16.06 13.52 11.45
C GLU A 218 17.49 13.36 10.94
N LYS A 219 17.89 12.12 10.58
CA LYS A 219 19.23 11.80 10.08
C LYS A 219 19.57 12.51 8.76
N SER A 220 18.56 13.03 8.06
CA SER A 220 18.73 13.77 6.80
C SER A 220 18.66 15.29 6.99
N GLY A 221 18.52 15.79 8.22
CA GLY A 221 18.45 17.24 8.50
C GLY A 221 17.16 17.90 8.01
N LEU A 222 16.05 17.14 7.94
CA LEU A 222 14.77 17.58 7.35
C LEU A 222 13.69 17.84 8.43
N LEU A 223 14.09 18.21 9.65
CA LEU A 223 13.20 18.44 10.79
C LEU A 223 12.14 19.53 10.57
N ALA A 224 12.34 20.43 9.60
CA ALA A 224 11.35 21.43 9.22
C ALA A 224 10.37 20.93 8.14
N TRP A 225 10.65 19.81 7.48
CA TRP A 225 9.85 19.32 6.36
C TRP A 225 8.66 18.52 6.87
N PRO A 226 7.41 18.81 6.45
CA PRO A 226 6.28 17.96 6.79
C PRO A 226 6.43 16.56 6.20
N CYS A 227 5.90 15.57 6.93
CA CYS A 227 5.85 14.19 6.48
C CYS A 227 4.43 13.82 6.01
N PHE A 228 4.34 13.17 4.86
CA PHE A 228 3.10 12.56 4.38
C PHE A 228 3.25 11.04 4.36
N LEU A 229 2.42 10.36 5.16
CA LEU A 229 2.34 8.92 5.19
C LEU A 229 1.11 8.46 4.41
N ALA A 230 1.34 7.87 3.25
CA ALA A 230 0.31 7.36 2.35
C ALA A 230 0.51 5.85 2.12
N GLY A 231 -0.48 5.18 1.56
CA GLY A 231 -0.38 3.77 1.26
C GLY A 231 -1.66 2.98 1.43
N ASP A 232 -1.53 1.70 1.14
CA ASP A 232 -2.50 0.68 1.52
C ASP A 232 -2.03 0.03 2.83
N PHE A 233 -2.72 0.37 3.91
CA PHE A 233 -2.39 -0.12 5.24
C PHE A 233 -3.05 -1.46 5.58
N ASN A 234 -4.00 -1.92 4.76
CA ASN A 234 -4.79 -3.12 5.01
C ASN A 234 -5.51 -3.15 6.37
N PHE A 235 -5.79 -1.99 6.98
CA PHE A 235 -6.60 -1.90 8.19
C PHE A 235 -7.69 -0.83 8.08
N HIS A 236 -8.83 -1.08 8.73
CA HIS A 236 -9.94 -0.12 8.80
C HIS A 236 -9.77 0.85 9.99
N PRO A 237 -10.53 1.97 10.06
CA PRO A 237 -10.37 2.97 11.12
C PRO A 237 -10.60 2.49 12.56
N GLY A 238 -11.18 1.30 12.75
CA GLY A 238 -11.41 0.70 14.06
C GLY A 238 -10.27 -0.21 14.53
N GLU A 239 -9.27 -0.49 13.68
CA GLU A 239 -8.15 -1.36 14.04
C GLU A 239 -7.07 -0.62 14.86
N PRO A 240 -6.31 -1.35 15.69
CA PRO A 240 -5.24 -0.81 16.52
C PRO A 240 -4.19 -0.01 15.75
N GLY A 241 -3.86 -0.43 14.52
CA GLY A 241 -2.91 0.27 13.66
C GLY A 241 -3.33 1.70 13.32
N TYR A 242 -4.62 1.92 13.07
CA TYR A 242 -5.15 3.25 12.77
C TYR A 242 -5.14 4.16 14.01
N ALA A 243 -5.63 3.65 15.14
CA ALA A 243 -5.65 4.38 16.41
C ALA A 243 -4.25 4.87 16.79
N LEU A 244 -3.25 3.98 16.76
CA LEU A 244 -1.88 4.34 17.11
C LEU A 244 -1.25 5.35 16.14
N LEU A 245 -1.53 5.26 14.83
CA LEU A 245 -1.01 6.23 13.86
C LEU A 245 -1.65 7.61 13.97
N THR A 246 -2.88 7.68 14.48
CA THR A 246 -3.61 8.94 14.67
C THR A 246 -3.38 9.56 16.05
N GLY A 247 -2.66 8.85 16.93
CA GLY A 247 -2.31 9.32 18.28
C GLY A 247 -3.32 8.92 19.36
N ASP A 248 -4.30 8.11 19.01
CA ASP A 248 -5.29 7.61 19.96
C ASP A 248 -4.69 6.51 20.85
N THR A 249 -5.24 6.37 22.05
CA THR A 249 -4.98 5.23 22.93
C THR A 249 -5.76 4.01 22.45
N LEU A 250 -5.26 2.82 22.76
CA LEU A 250 -5.95 1.58 22.40
C LEU A 250 -7.15 1.36 23.33
N THR A 251 -8.27 1.00 22.74
CA THR A 251 -9.41 0.46 23.50
C THR A 251 -9.12 -0.98 23.94
N PRO A 252 -9.80 -1.50 24.98
CA PRO A 252 -9.63 -2.89 25.41
C PRO A 252 -9.88 -3.92 24.28
N VAL A 253 -10.82 -3.63 23.38
CA VAL A 253 -11.12 -4.48 22.21
C VAL A 253 -9.94 -4.52 21.23
N GLN A 254 -9.31 -3.37 20.98
CA GLN A 254 -8.14 -3.29 20.11
C GLN A 254 -6.90 -3.95 20.74
N GLU A 255 -6.70 -3.80 22.04
CA GLU A 255 -5.64 -4.52 22.78
C GLU A 255 -5.85 -6.03 22.71
N GLN A 256 -7.09 -6.48 22.89
CA GLN A 256 -7.46 -7.89 22.74
C GLN A 256 -7.17 -8.38 21.32
N LEU A 257 -7.56 -7.63 20.29
CA LEU A 257 -7.27 -7.97 18.89
C LEU A 257 -5.77 -8.11 18.61
N LEU A 258 -4.93 -7.20 19.12
CA LEU A 258 -3.48 -7.32 19.01
C LEU A 258 -2.94 -8.57 19.70
N SER A 259 -3.49 -8.89 20.87
CA SER A 259 -3.06 -10.04 21.67
C SER A 259 -3.38 -11.36 20.97
N HIS A 260 -4.59 -11.48 20.40
CA HIS A 260 -5.04 -12.69 19.70
C HIS A 260 -4.37 -12.89 18.34
N SER A 261 -4.09 -11.81 17.61
CA SER A 261 -3.45 -11.87 16.29
C SER A 261 -1.93 -11.98 16.34
N ARG A 262 -1.35 -11.95 17.55
CA ARG A 262 0.10 -12.08 17.74
C ARG A 262 0.54 -13.52 17.50
N VAL A 263 1.37 -13.71 16.48
CA VAL A 263 2.05 -15.00 16.29
C VAL A 263 3.21 -15.09 17.27
N VAL A 264 3.05 -15.92 18.29
CA VAL A 264 4.19 -16.39 19.10
C VAL A 264 4.84 -17.51 18.31
N HIS A 265 6.03 -17.26 17.76
CA HIS A 265 6.80 -18.32 17.11
C HIS A 265 7.22 -19.35 18.17
N VAL A 266 6.81 -20.60 17.97
CA VAL A 266 7.09 -21.79 18.81
C VAL A 266 8.60 -22.02 19.04
N SER A 267 9.47 -21.42 18.24
CA SER A 267 10.93 -21.57 18.34
C SER A 267 11.60 -20.85 19.53
N VAL A 268 10.83 -20.35 20.51
CA VAL A 268 11.36 -19.64 21.69
C VAL A 268 10.91 -20.28 23.01
N ASP A 269 9.97 -21.24 22.98
CA ASP A 269 9.52 -21.93 24.19
C ASP A 269 10.11 -23.35 24.24
N GLN A 270 11.05 -23.60 25.15
CA GLN A 270 11.65 -24.93 25.37
C GLN A 270 10.68 -25.92 26.01
N SER A 271 9.51 -25.48 26.49
CA SER A 271 8.53 -26.32 27.17
C SER A 271 7.43 -26.89 26.27
N VAL A 272 7.37 -26.49 24.99
CA VAL A 272 6.38 -26.98 24.03
C VAL A 272 7.02 -28.05 23.12
N PRO A 273 6.49 -29.29 23.09
CA PRO A 273 7.03 -30.34 22.23
C PRO A 273 6.95 -29.94 20.75
N LEU A 274 8.03 -30.19 20.01
CA LEU A 274 8.05 -30.06 18.55
C LEU A 274 6.96 -30.97 17.96
N THR A 275 5.95 -30.39 17.33
CA THR A 275 5.01 -31.16 16.52
C THR A 275 5.75 -31.70 15.31
N ASN A 276 5.92 -33.03 15.25
CA ASN A 276 6.41 -33.70 14.05
C ASN A 276 5.51 -33.33 12.86
N PRO A 277 6.08 -33.05 11.67
CA PRO A 277 5.27 -32.89 10.47
C PRO A 277 4.46 -34.17 10.26
N ALA A 278 3.15 -34.03 10.13
CA ALA A 278 2.28 -35.14 9.73
C ALA A 278 2.80 -35.71 8.39
N PRO A 279 2.75 -37.04 8.20
CA PRO A 279 3.17 -37.64 6.94
C PRO A 279 2.37 -37.03 5.80
N THR A 280 3.08 -36.47 4.83
CA THR A 280 2.53 -36.06 3.55
C THR A 280 2.05 -37.32 2.84
N ASN A 281 0.74 -37.52 2.80
CA ASN A 281 0.15 -38.37 1.77
C ASN A 281 0.36 -37.61 0.44
N GLU A 282 1.44 -37.98 -0.24
CA GLU A 282 1.60 -37.74 -1.66
C GLU A 282 0.50 -38.53 -2.35
N ASP A 283 -0.49 -37.84 -2.92
CA ASP A 283 -1.09 -38.20 -4.20
C ASP A 283 -1.97 -37.05 -4.74
N GLU A 284 -1.67 -36.71 -5.99
CA GLU A 284 -2.51 -36.03 -6.99
C GLU A 284 -2.74 -34.50 -6.93
N ASN A 285 -1.88 -33.82 -7.69
CA ASN A 285 -2.20 -32.74 -8.64
C ASN A 285 -2.77 -31.41 -8.06
N GLY A 286 -1.90 -30.64 -7.40
CA GLY A 286 -2.12 -29.23 -7.12
C GLY A 286 -0.77 -28.51 -7.07
N GLY A 287 -0.52 -27.60 -8.01
CA GLY A 287 0.71 -26.81 -8.06
C GLY A 287 0.99 -26.16 -6.71
N VAL A 288 2.21 -26.37 -6.19
CA VAL A 288 2.68 -25.79 -4.94
C VAL A 288 2.72 -24.27 -5.09
N GLU A 289 1.64 -23.61 -4.70
CA GLU A 289 1.53 -22.16 -4.66
C GLU A 289 2.33 -21.65 -3.44
N THR A 290 3.57 -21.25 -3.67
CA THR A 290 4.36 -20.54 -2.67
C THR A 290 3.84 -19.12 -2.57
N ASP A 291 2.99 -18.85 -1.57
CA ASP A 291 2.60 -17.49 -1.20
C ASP A 291 3.88 -16.65 -0.94
N PRO A 292 4.19 -15.66 -1.79
CA PRO A 292 5.38 -14.83 -1.64
C PRO A 292 5.34 -13.95 -0.37
N ASP A 293 4.19 -13.84 0.29
CA ASP A 293 3.98 -13.09 1.53
C ASP A 293 3.89 -13.99 2.79
N LYS A 294 4.18 -15.29 2.66
CA LYS A 294 4.22 -16.20 3.81
C LYS A 294 5.30 -15.75 4.80
N VAL A 295 4.87 -15.43 6.02
CA VAL A 295 5.74 -14.94 7.11
C VAL A 295 6.87 -15.94 7.39
N ARG A 296 8.10 -15.58 7.01
CA ARG A 296 9.34 -16.25 7.47
C ARG A 296 10.06 -15.32 8.44
N GLY A 297 10.13 -15.75 9.69
CA GLY A 297 10.41 -14.92 10.87
C GLY A 297 11.80 -14.27 10.97
N PHE A 298 11.86 -13.30 11.89
CA PHE A 298 12.84 -13.07 12.99
C PHE A 298 12.95 -11.57 13.29
N TRP A 299 12.50 -11.15 14.48
CA TRP A 299 13.00 -9.93 15.14
C TRP A 299 12.73 -9.97 16.65
N LYS A 300 13.77 -9.70 17.45
CA LYS A 300 13.70 -9.50 18.90
C LYS A 300 13.56 -8.00 19.18
N GLY A 301 12.38 -7.57 19.63
CA GLY A 301 12.15 -6.20 20.09
C GLY A 301 10.68 -6.00 20.45
N SER A 302 10.41 -5.39 21.61
CA SER A 302 9.05 -5.11 22.05
C SER A 302 8.44 -3.97 21.20
N LEU A 303 7.17 -4.13 20.83
CA LEU A 303 6.38 -3.11 20.11
C LEU A 303 6.38 -1.78 20.88
N ALA A 304 6.33 -1.85 22.21
CA ALA A 304 6.35 -0.71 23.12
C ALA A 304 7.67 0.08 23.06
N GLN A 305 8.80 -0.60 22.83
CA GLN A 305 10.10 0.06 22.75
C GLN A 305 10.27 0.87 21.46
N SER A 306 9.62 0.44 20.38
CA SER A 306 9.66 1.17 19.10
C SER A 306 8.76 2.41 19.08
N LEU A 307 7.67 2.38 19.85
CA LEU A 307 6.76 3.52 20.01
C LEU A 307 7.27 4.52 21.08
N ALA A 308 7.94 4.04 22.13
CA ALA A 308 8.49 4.90 23.18
C ALA A 308 9.63 5.84 22.70
N VAL A 309 10.39 5.46 21.68
CA VAL A 309 11.43 6.32 21.09
C VAL A 309 10.80 7.51 20.34
N ALA A 310 9.62 7.33 19.73
CA ALA A 310 8.89 8.42 19.07
C ALA A 310 8.38 9.47 20.10
N ASN A 311 8.03 9.03 21.31
CA ASN A 311 7.49 9.91 22.37
C ASN A 311 8.58 10.68 23.12
N GLY A 312 9.82 10.17 23.15
CA GLY A 312 10.95 10.82 23.83
C GLY A 312 11.48 12.09 23.15
N LEU A 313 11.01 12.40 21.92
CA LEU A 313 11.50 13.51 21.09
C LEU A 313 10.56 14.73 21.09
N GLY A 314 9.58 14.81 22.02
CA GLY A 314 8.78 16.03 22.23
C GLY A 314 7.74 16.32 21.14
N TYR A 315 7.40 15.33 20.31
CA TYR A 315 6.23 15.41 19.43
C TYR A 315 4.97 15.17 20.29
N PRO A 316 3.94 16.04 20.25
CA PRO A 316 2.74 15.93 21.09
C PRO A 316 1.76 14.84 20.59
N LEU A 317 2.28 13.68 20.24
CA LEU A 317 1.52 12.48 19.96
C LEU A 317 2.02 11.41 20.93
N ILE A 318 1.11 10.98 21.82
CA ILE A 318 1.27 9.86 22.76
C ILE A 318 2.06 10.20 24.04
N ASN A 319 1.55 11.14 24.86
CA ASN A 319 2.04 11.34 26.24
C ASN A 319 1.32 10.51 27.31
N GLU A 320 0.40 9.60 26.96
CA GLU A 320 -0.35 8.80 27.95
C GLU A 320 -0.45 7.30 27.58
N VAL A 321 0.68 6.65 27.28
CA VAL A 321 0.76 5.17 27.27
C VAL A 321 1.84 4.70 28.24
N ARG A 322 1.73 5.18 29.48
CA ARG A 322 2.39 4.57 30.65
C ARG A 322 1.28 4.24 31.64
N MET A 323 1.26 2.97 32.10
CA MET A 323 0.26 2.31 32.97
C MET A 323 -0.90 1.71 32.16
N SER A 324 -1.04 0.39 31.96
CA SER A 324 -1.15 -0.64 33.00
C SER A 324 -0.77 -2.03 32.45
N LEU A 325 0.50 -2.43 32.62
CA LEU A 325 0.90 -3.84 32.46
C LEU A 325 1.57 -4.44 33.71
N ASN A 326 1.64 -3.69 34.82
CA ASN A 326 2.11 -4.23 36.10
C ASN A 326 1.03 -4.02 37.16
N GLY A 327 0.02 -4.89 37.13
CA GLY A 327 -0.86 -5.10 38.28
C GLY A 327 -0.17 -5.97 39.32
N GLN A 328 0.75 -5.39 40.10
CA GLN A 328 0.98 -5.81 41.48
C GLN A 328 1.12 -4.57 42.36
N ALA A 329 0.30 -4.57 43.41
CA ALA A 329 0.03 -3.47 44.30
C ALA A 329 1.24 -3.06 45.15
N THR A 330 1.44 -1.76 45.31
CA THR A 330 1.78 -1.18 46.62
C THR A 330 1.16 0.21 46.75
N ARG A 331 0.41 0.40 47.84
CA ARG A 331 -0.09 1.68 48.32
C ARG A 331 1.10 2.60 48.64
N THR A 332 1.03 3.86 48.24
CA THR A 332 1.54 4.95 49.10
C THR A 332 0.87 6.29 48.79
N THR A 333 0.35 6.84 49.88
CA THR A 333 -0.05 8.21 50.19
C THR A 333 0.82 9.34 49.60
N GLY A 334 0.19 10.47 49.25
CA GLY A 334 0.66 11.77 49.75
C GLY A 334 0.98 12.90 48.75
N ARG A 335 0.08 13.90 48.76
CA ARG A 335 0.29 15.37 48.71
C ARG A 335 0.80 16.08 47.43
N ARG A 336 -0.11 16.93 46.93
CA ARG A 336 0.02 18.37 46.55
C ARG A 336 1.45 18.88 46.29
N PHE A 337 1.71 19.40 45.10
CA PHE A 337 1.37 20.77 44.67
C PHE A 337 1.13 20.80 43.17
#